data_AF-X1T920-F1
#
_entry.id   AF-X1T920-F1
#
_cell.length_a   1.000
_cell.length_b   1.000
_cell.length_c   1.000
_cell.angle_alpha   90.00
_cell.angle_beta   90.00
_cell.angle_gamma   90.00
#
_symmetry.space_group_name_H-M   'P 1'
#
loop_
_entity.id
_entity.type
_entity.pdbx_description
1 polymer ?
#
loop_
_entity_poly.entity_id
_entity_poly.type
_entity_poly.pdbx_seq_one_letter_code
_entity_poly.pdbx_strand_id
1 'polypeptide(L)'
;MAIPSPFPPEDVSAFAPQIGGRWSQSRVPPGYYEYVVISEDPIDTVFQQLIDWKTKKGIPATIVTVSWINSYYTGYDLQEQIRNFIIDAYTNWGTIYVLLGGSGDQKTSGQNIVPARIAWYTYAGGGEKDLLPSDIYYSDLDGNWDANGNHTYGELSDNVDMYSDVYVGRASVYNVSMAQNFIYKVLTYEKNPPTDYIKRLM
;
A
#
# COMPACT_ATOMS: atom_id res chain seq x y z
N MET A 1 31.29 -25.70 -23.41
CA MET A 1 29.94 -26.29 -23.60
C MET A 1 29.01 -25.45 -22.74
N ALA A 2 28.24 -24.54 -23.33
CA ALA A 2 27.39 -23.62 -22.59
C ALA A 2 26.12 -24.34 -22.13
N ILE A 3 25.76 -24.16 -20.86
CA ILE A 3 24.55 -24.70 -20.26
C ILE A 3 23.36 -23.90 -20.83
N PRO A 4 22.35 -24.53 -21.46
CA PRO A 4 21.22 -23.79 -21.97
C PRO A 4 20.42 -23.18 -20.81
N SER A 5 20.02 -21.91 -20.98
CA SER A 5 19.09 -21.20 -20.09
C SER A 5 17.83 -22.06 -19.85
N PRO A 6 17.37 -22.23 -18.59
CA PRO A 6 16.16 -22.99 -18.28
C PRO A 6 14.87 -22.28 -18.70
N PHE A 7 14.94 -21.05 -19.21
CA PHE A 7 13.77 -20.27 -19.60
C PHE A 7 13.85 -19.89 -21.10
N PRO A 8 12.88 -20.37 -21.90
CA PRO A 8 12.69 -19.91 -23.28
C PRO A 8 12.43 -18.39 -23.32
N PRO A 9 13.01 -17.65 -24.28
CA PRO A 9 12.78 -16.20 -24.42
C PRO A 9 11.29 -15.84 -24.58
N GLU A 10 10.49 -16.73 -25.16
CA GLU A 10 9.05 -16.53 -25.32
C GLU A 10 8.26 -16.44 -23.98
N ASP A 11 8.69 -17.14 -22.93
CA ASP A 11 8.00 -17.15 -21.63
C ASP A 11 8.10 -15.80 -20.91
N VAL A 12 9.17 -15.04 -21.16
CA VAL A 12 9.34 -13.69 -20.59
C VAL A 12 8.20 -12.77 -21.00
N SER A 13 7.68 -12.92 -22.22
CA SER A 13 6.56 -12.11 -22.73
C SER A 13 5.19 -12.62 -22.27
N ALA A 14 5.07 -13.90 -21.94
CA ALA A 14 3.83 -14.51 -21.46
C ALA A 14 3.57 -14.24 -19.97
N PHE A 15 4.63 -14.07 -19.18
CA PHE A 15 4.57 -13.75 -17.75
C PHE A 15 4.98 -12.30 -17.44
N ALA A 16 5.40 -11.52 -18.43
CA ALA A 16 5.57 -10.08 -18.23
C ALA A 16 4.20 -9.47 -17.91
N PRO A 17 4.11 -8.60 -16.90
CA PRO A 17 2.89 -7.84 -16.66
C PRO A 17 2.51 -7.12 -17.95
N GLN A 18 1.23 -7.18 -18.32
CA GLN A 18 0.75 -6.48 -19.51
C GLN A 18 0.99 -4.98 -19.27
N ILE A 19 1.93 -4.39 -20.02
CA ILE A 19 2.08 -2.93 -20.05
C ILE A 19 0.88 -2.40 -20.83
N GLY A 20 -0.22 -2.20 -20.09
CA GLY A 20 -1.46 -1.63 -20.58
C GLY A 20 -1.17 -0.26 -21.17
N GLY A 21 -1.19 -0.17 -22.50
CA GLY A 21 -1.08 1.08 -23.22
C GLY A 21 -2.31 1.94 -22.97
N ARG A 22 -2.21 2.90 -22.04
CA ARG A 22 -2.78 4.25 -22.03
C ARG A 22 -2.62 4.85 -20.64
N TRP A 23 -1.44 5.37 -20.33
CA TRP A 23 -1.27 6.25 -19.18
C TRP A 23 -0.87 7.63 -19.66
N SER A 24 -1.68 8.61 -19.25
CA SER A 24 -1.27 9.99 -19.03
C SER A 24 0.17 10.05 -18.51
N GLN A 25 0.91 11.10 -18.84
CA GLN A 25 2.19 11.42 -18.22
C GLN A 25 2.13 11.12 -16.70
N SER A 26 3.07 10.30 -16.21
CA SER A 26 3.23 9.95 -14.79
C SER A 26 3.02 11.20 -13.92
N ARG A 27 2.19 11.08 -12.89
CA ARG A 27 1.92 12.19 -11.97
C ARG A 27 2.94 12.25 -10.85
N VAL A 28 3.61 11.13 -10.56
CA VAL A 28 4.78 11.12 -9.69
C VAL A 28 5.98 11.79 -10.38
N PRO A 29 6.76 12.63 -9.66
CA PRO A 29 8.03 13.15 -10.15
C PRO A 29 9.02 12.03 -10.48
N PRO A 30 9.97 12.22 -11.42
CA PRO A 30 11.00 11.22 -11.68
C PRO A 30 11.81 10.88 -10.42
N GLY A 31 12.00 9.58 -10.15
CA GLY A 31 12.71 9.09 -8.97
C GLY A 31 12.72 7.57 -8.89
N TYR A 32 13.39 7.04 -7.87
CA TYR A 32 13.35 5.61 -7.52
C TYR A 32 13.14 5.49 -6.02
N TYR A 33 12.02 4.89 -5.63
CA TYR A 33 11.59 4.76 -4.24
C TYR A 33 10.95 3.39 -4.06
N GLU A 34 11.69 2.51 -3.40
CA GLU A 34 11.27 1.14 -3.12
C GLU A 34 10.26 1.09 -1.96
N TYR A 35 10.31 2.06 -1.04
CA TYR A 35 9.46 2.16 0.14
C TYR A 35 8.73 3.51 0.21
N VAL A 36 7.40 3.49 0.17
CA VAL A 36 6.57 4.70 0.21
C VAL A 36 5.74 4.71 1.50
N VAL A 37 5.77 5.83 2.22
CA VAL A 37 4.83 6.10 3.31
C VAL A 37 3.74 7.03 2.82
N ILE A 38 2.47 6.65 2.99
CA ILE A 38 1.32 7.51 2.73
C ILE A 38 0.76 7.99 4.06
N SER A 39 0.75 9.29 4.32
CA SER A 39 0.34 9.86 5.61
C SER A 39 -0.32 11.23 5.43
N GLU A 40 -0.80 11.83 6.51
CA GLU A 40 -1.31 13.20 6.53
C GLU A 40 -0.40 14.13 7.35
N ASP A 41 -0.42 15.42 7.02
CA ASP A 41 0.16 16.47 7.85
C ASP A 41 -0.58 16.59 9.20
N PRO A 42 0.11 16.76 10.34
CA PRO A 42 1.56 16.83 10.54
C PRO A 42 2.18 15.47 10.96
N ILE A 43 1.47 14.35 10.80
CA ILE A 43 1.92 13.02 11.24
C ILE A 43 3.07 12.52 10.37
N ASP A 44 3.01 12.82 9.07
CA ASP A 44 4.05 12.61 8.06
C ASP A 44 5.45 13.03 8.56
N THR A 45 5.55 14.15 9.28
CA THR A 45 6.83 14.67 9.80
C THR A 45 7.53 13.70 10.75
N VAL A 46 6.77 12.87 11.47
CA VAL A 46 7.32 11.84 12.36
C VAL A 46 7.87 10.66 11.56
N PHE A 47 7.20 10.31 10.46
CA PHE A 47 7.63 9.24 9.56
C PHE A 47 8.92 9.57 8.81
N GLN A 48 9.36 10.83 8.76
CA GLN A 48 10.65 11.21 8.16
C GLN A 48 11.82 10.45 8.81
N GLN A 49 11.76 10.21 10.13
CA GLN A 49 12.79 9.42 10.82
C GLN A 49 12.89 7.98 10.31
N LEU A 50 11.76 7.40 9.87
CA LEU A 50 11.71 6.08 9.26
C LEU A 50 12.30 6.11 7.86
N ILE A 51 11.94 7.12 7.05
CA ILE A 51 12.47 7.30 5.70
C ILE A 51 13.98 7.44 5.70
N ASP A 52 14.51 8.30 6.57
CA ASP A 52 15.95 8.51 6.71
C ASP A 52 16.66 7.21 7.08
N TRP A 53 16.05 6.41 7.97
CA TRP A 53 16.61 5.13 8.41
C TRP A 53 16.56 4.05 7.32
N LYS A 54 15.44 3.92 6.60
CA LYS A 54 15.31 2.97 5.48
C LYS A 54 16.29 3.32 4.36
N THR A 55 16.37 4.59 3.99
CA THR A 55 17.31 5.11 2.98
C THR A 55 18.75 4.87 3.40
N LYS A 56 19.10 5.13 4.67
CA LYS A 56 20.44 4.86 5.21
C LYS A 56 20.84 3.38 5.12
N LYS A 57 19.89 2.46 5.16
CA LYS A 57 20.13 1.01 5.02
C LYS A 57 20.11 0.52 3.57
N GLY A 58 19.98 1.44 2.59
CA GLY A 58 19.99 1.11 1.17
C GLY A 58 18.62 0.81 0.58
N ILE A 59 17.53 1.18 1.26
CA ILE A 59 16.15 1.11 0.72
C ILE A 59 15.68 2.54 0.46
N PRO A 60 15.76 3.05 -0.78
CA PRO A 60 15.31 4.40 -1.12
C PRO A 60 13.85 4.58 -0.77
N ALA A 61 13.55 5.55 0.10
CA ALA A 61 12.23 5.72 0.66
C ALA A 61 11.73 7.16 0.54
N THR A 62 10.42 7.35 0.49
CA THR A 62 9.79 8.68 0.43
C THR A 62 8.46 8.72 1.18
N ILE A 63 7.99 9.94 1.48
CA ILE A 63 6.66 10.19 2.03
C ILE A 63 5.83 10.92 0.99
N VAL A 64 4.57 10.53 0.87
CA VAL A 64 3.58 11.22 0.07
C VAL A 64 2.37 11.51 0.94
N THR A 65 1.88 12.75 0.91
CA THR A 65 0.74 13.14 1.72
C THR A 65 -0.58 12.81 1.04
N VAL A 66 -1.59 12.46 1.84
CA VAL A 66 -2.97 12.22 1.38
C VAL A 66 -3.53 13.43 0.65
N SER A 67 -3.23 14.65 1.12
CA SER A 67 -3.62 15.92 0.50
C SER A 67 -3.02 16.11 -0.90
N TRP A 68 -1.75 15.71 -1.09
CA TRP A 68 -1.11 15.71 -2.40
C TRP A 68 -1.75 14.69 -3.33
N ILE A 69 -1.97 13.45 -2.87
CA ILE A 69 -2.64 12.42 -3.67
C ILE A 69 -4.01 12.91 -4.14
N ASN A 70 -4.82 13.47 -3.25
CA ASN A 70 -6.15 13.99 -3.57
C ASN A 70 -6.15 15.15 -4.57
N SER A 71 -5.04 15.90 -4.64
CA SER A 71 -4.92 17.04 -5.56
C SER A 71 -4.44 16.63 -6.96
N TYR A 72 -3.67 15.53 -7.06
CA TYR A 72 -3.06 15.11 -8.32
C TYR A 72 -3.80 13.92 -8.95
N TYR A 73 -4.42 13.05 -8.16
CA TYR A 73 -5.08 11.85 -8.64
C TYR A 73 -6.60 12.02 -8.73
N THR A 74 -7.13 11.47 -9.81
CA THR A 74 -8.57 11.34 -10.05
C THR A 74 -9.04 9.95 -9.64
N GLY A 75 -10.27 9.84 -9.16
CA GLY A 75 -10.95 8.60 -8.77
C GLY A 75 -12.33 8.94 -8.21
N TYR A 76 -13.20 7.94 -8.04
CA TYR A 76 -14.51 8.10 -7.43
C TYR A 76 -14.41 8.66 -6.00
N ASP A 77 -13.45 8.15 -5.24
CA ASP A 77 -13.16 8.57 -3.87
C ASP A 77 -11.65 8.56 -3.57
N LEU A 78 -11.30 8.97 -2.34
CA LEU A 78 -9.92 9.07 -1.89
C LEU A 78 -9.20 7.72 -1.92
N GLN A 79 -9.88 6.64 -1.57
CA GLN A 79 -9.32 5.29 -1.63
C GLN A 79 -8.91 4.93 -3.07
N GLU A 80 -9.74 5.25 -4.08
CA GLU A 80 -9.40 4.97 -5.47
C GLU A 80 -8.23 5.85 -5.93
N GLN A 81 -8.19 7.11 -5.52
CA GLN A 81 -7.07 8.00 -5.80
C GLN A 81 -5.75 7.49 -5.18
N ILE A 82 -5.79 6.97 -3.95
CA ILE A 82 -4.64 6.34 -3.29
C ILE A 82 -4.20 5.10 -4.05
N ARG A 83 -5.12 4.22 -4.47
CA ARG A 83 -4.77 3.04 -5.27
C ARG A 83 -4.14 3.44 -6.61
N ASN A 84 -4.71 4.43 -7.29
CA ASN A 84 -4.18 4.97 -8.55
C ASN A 84 -2.78 5.57 -8.38
N PHE A 85 -2.50 6.22 -7.24
CA PHE A 85 -1.16 6.65 -6.88
C PHE A 85 -0.21 5.47 -6.69
N ILE A 86 -0.62 4.41 -5.98
CA ILE A 86 0.22 3.23 -5.75
C ILE A 86 0.56 2.52 -7.07
N ILE A 87 -0.39 2.42 -8.00
CA ILE A 87 -0.16 1.90 -9.37
C ILE A 87 0.92 2.72 -10.09
N ASP A 88 0.84 4.05 -10.01
CA ASP A 88 1.81 4.97 -10.63
C ASP A 88 3.20 4.83 -9.98
N ALA A 89 3.25 4.76 -8.65
CA ALA A 89 4.49 4.57 -7.88
C ALA A 89 5.13 3.19 -8.10
N TYR A 90 4.33 2.13 -8.21
CA TYR A 90 4.80 0.80 -8.58
C TYR A 90 5.46 0.82 -9.97
N THR A 91 4.75 1.39 -10.95
CA THR A 91 5.18 1.39 -12.36
C THR A 91 6.39 2.30 -12.60
N ASN A 92 6.43 3.48 -11.99
CA ASN A 92 7.42 4.52 -12.32
C ASN A 92 8.55 4.69 -11.30
N TRP A 93 8.34 4.30 -10.04
CA TRP A 93 9.39 4.35 -9.00
C TRP A 93 9.98 2.98 -8.66
N GLY A 94 9.36 1.88 -9.07
CA GLY A 94 9.71 0.53 -8.60
C GLY A 94 9.33 0.31 -7.14
N THR A 95 8.23 0.92 -6.68
CA THR A 95 7.75 0.77 -5.30
C THR A 95 7.35 -0.68 -5.04
N ILE A 96 7.86 -1.29 -3.97
CA ILE A 96 7.45 -2.65 -3.55
C ILE A 96 6.89 -2.69 -2.14
N TYR A 97 7.16 -1.68 -1.32
CA TYR A 97 6.62 -1.55 0.04
C TYR A 97 5.81 -0.25 0.18
N VAL A 98 4.59 -0.37 0.69
CA VAL A 98 3.73 0.77 1.03
C VAL A 98 3.35 0.70 2.51
N LEU A 99 3.63 1.77 3.25
CA LEU A 99 3.16 1.94 4.62
C LEU A 99 2.04 2.99 4.67
N LEU A 100 0.85 2.58 5.06
CA LEU A 100 -0.27 3.45 5.36
C LEU A 100 -0.07 4.03 6.77
N GLY A 101 0.47 5.24 6.83
CA GLY A 101 0.79 6.00 8.04
C GLY A 101 -0.40 6.69 8.68
N GLY A 102 -1.50 5.97 8.88
CA GLY A 102 -2.72 6.57 9.45
C GLY A 102 -3.78 5.53 9.82
N SER A 103 -4.69 5.94 10.70
CA SER A 103 -5.89 5.18 11.02
C SER A 103 -6.84 5.14 9.81
N GLY A 104 -7.48 3.99 9.59
CA GLY A 104 -8.52 3.79 8.57
C GLY A 104 -9.90 3.50 9.18
N ASP A 105 -10.12 3.93 10.42
CA ASP A 105 -11.31 3.62 11.21
C ASP A 105 -12.32 4.78 11.21
N GLN A 106 -13.04 4.90 10.11
CA GLN A 106 -14.12 5.88 9.99
C GLN A 106 -15.34 5.52 10.87
N LYS A 107 -15.69 4.23 10.95
CA LYS A 107 -16.97 3.77 11.49
C LYS A 107 -17.00 3.75 13.02
N THR A 108 -15.86 3.46 13.67
CA THR A 108 -15.83 3.24 15.13
C THR A 108 -15.28 4.46 15.86
N SER A 109 -14.06 4.89 15.54
CA SER A 109 -13.39 6.04 16.20
C SER A 109 -13.52 7.37 15.45
N GLY A 110 -13.98 7.35 14.19
CA GLY A 110 -14.00 8.52 13.31
C GLY A 110 -12.62 8.94 12.81
N GLN A 111 -11.56 8.22 13.18
CA GLN A 111 -10.18 8.51 12.80
C GLN A 111 -9.86 7.82 11.47
N ASN A 112 -10.01 8.56 10.37
CA ASN A 112 -9.92 8.02 9.01
C ASN A 112 -8.91 8.81 8.15
N ILE A 113 -7.66 8.81 8.58
CA ILE A 113 -6.55 9.54 7.96
C ILE A 113 -6.17 8.94 6.61
N VAL A 114 -5.93 7.63 6.58
CA VAL A 114 -5.70 6.87 5.35
C VAL A 114 -6.83 5.85 5.26
N PRO A 115 -7.92 6.12 4.51
CA PRO A 115 -9.10 5.27 4.56
C PRO A 115 -8.79 3.83 4.16
N ALA A 116 -9.36 2.85 4.85
CA ALA A 116 -9.39 1.48 4.37
C ALA A 116 -10.48 1.34 3.29
N ARG A 117 -10.33 0.41 2.35
CA ARG A 117 -11.42 0.06 1.43
C ARG A 117 -12.35 -0.93 2.10
N ILE A 118 -13.65 -0.70 2.03
CA ILE A 118 -14.62 -1.72 2.42
C ILE A 118 -14.78 -2.69 1.25
N ALA A 119 -14.27 -3.91 1.42
CA ALA A 119 -14.34 -4.97 0.43
C ALA A 119 -15.48 -5.93 0.73
N TRP A 120 -16.07 -6.50 -0.31
CA TRP A 120 -17.05 -7.55 -0.21
C TRP A 120 -16.41 -8.83 0.33
N TYR A 121 -17.04 -9.39 1.34
CA TYR A 121 -16.71 -10.68 1.93
C TYR A 121 -17.97 -11.53 1.83
N THR A 122 -17.83 -12.75 1.33
CA THR A 122 -18.96 -13.63 0.97
C THR A 122 -20.08 -13.74 2.02
N TYR A 123 -21.26 -14.17 1.56
CA TYR A 123 -22.44 -14.40 2.41
C TYR A 123 -22.13 -15.42 3.53
N ALA A 124 -21.77 -14.93 4.71
CA ALA A 124 -21.40 -15.74 5.86
C ALA A 124 -22.61 -16.17 6.71
N GLY A 125 -23.82 -16.15 6.14
CA GLY A 125 -25.05 -16.61 6.80
C GLY A 125 -25.54 -15.75 7.98
N GLY A 126 -24.95 -14.57 8.19
CA GLY A 126 -25.43 -13.58 9.15
C GLY A 126 -25.68 -12.25 8.44
N GLY A 127 -26.92 -11.76 8.41
CA GLY A 127 -27.27 -10.52 7.71
C GLY A 127 -26.39 -9.30 8.06
N GLU A 128 -26.33 -8.34 7.12
CA GLU A 128 -25.52 -7.09 7.13
C GLU A 128 -23.99 -7.25 7.39
N LYS A 129 -23.42 -8.46 7.27
CA LYS A 129 -22.02 -8.75 7.66
C LYS A 129 -21.09 -9.20 6.51
N ASP A 130 -21.37 -8.76 5.30
CA ASP A 130 -20.65 -9.19 4.08
C ASP A 130 -19.66 -8.12 3.57
N LEU A 131 -19.25 -7.18 4.44
CA LEU A 131 -18.39 -6.06 4.10
C LEU A 131 -17.31 -5.88 5.18
N LEU A 132 -16.04 -5.92 4.79
CA LEU A 132 -14.90 -5.82 5.70
C LEU A 132 -13.92 -4.72 5.26
N PRO A 133 -13.42 -3.90 6.20
CA PRO A 133 -12.31 -3.01 5.90
C PRO A 133 -11.07 -3.84 5.54
N SER A 134 -10.45 -3.50 4.42
CA SER A 134 -9.30 -4.22 3.89
C SER A 134 -8.29 -3.27 3.27
N ASP A 135 -7.02 -3.55 3.55
CA ASP A 135 -5.88 -2.89 2.91
C ASP A 135 -5.38 -3.67 1.68
N ILE A 136 -5.92 -4.87 1.42
CA ILE A 136 -5.54 -5.66 0.24
C ILE A 136 -5.86 -4.92 -1.07
N TYR A 137 -6.89 -4.07 -1.05
CA TYR A 137 -7.26 -3.17 -2.16
C TYR A 137 -6.10 -2.27 -2.61
N TYR A 138 -5.19 -1.93 -1.69
CA TYR A 138 -4.01 -1.13 -1.99
C TYR A 138 -2.80 -1.96 -2.40
N SER A 139 -2.86 -3.28 -2.23
CA SER A 139 -1.78 -4.21 -2.55
C SER A 139 -1.98 -4.91 -3.89
N ASP A 140 -3.22 -5.22 -4.24
CA ASP A 140 -3.67 -5.77 -5.51
C ASP A 140 -3.88 -4.58 -6.46
N LEU A 141 -3.03 -4.46 -7.46
CA LEU A 141 -2.91 -3.31 -8.36
C LEU A 141 -3.47 -3.60 -9.75
N ASP A 142 -3.75 -4.85 -10.07
CA ASP A 142 -4.34 -5.27 -11.32
C ASP A 142 -5.87 -5.36 -11.25
N GLY A 143 -6.49 -5.69 -12.39
CA GLY A 143 -7.94 -5.76 -12.49
C GLY A 143 -8.71 -4.45 -12.20
N ASN A 144 -10.03 -4.57 -12.20
CA ASN A 144 -10.93 -3.52 -11.75
C ASN A 144 -11.71 -4.05 -10.55
N TRP A 145 -11.45 -3.47 -9.38
CA TRP A 145 -12.12 -3.82 -8.13
C TRP A 145 -13.59 -3.39 -8.06
N ASP A 146 -14.10 -2.69 -9.06
CA ASP A 146 -15.51 -2.32 -9.24
C ASP A 146 -15.87 -2.51 -10.73
N ALA A 147 -15.76 -3.75 -11.22
CA ALA A 147 -15.89 -4.06 -12.65
C ALA A 147 -17.32 -3.88 -13.17
N ASN A 148 -18.31 -4.06 -12.29
CA ASN A 148 -19.72 -3.87 -12.59
C ASN A 148 -20.21 -2.43 -12.35
N GLY A 149 -19.39 -1.55 -11.76
CA GLY A 149 -19.66 -0.14 -11.54
C GLY A 149 -20.74 0.14 -10.48
N ASN A 150 -20.94 -0.79 -9.54
CA ASN A 150 -21.93 -0.66 -8.47
C ASN A 150 -21.33 -0.09 -7.16
N HIS A 151 -20.02 0.19 -7.14
CA HIS A 151 -19.26 0.70 -5.99
C HIS A 151 -19.26 -0.23 -4.76
N THR A 152 -19.46 -1.52 -4.99
CA THR A 152 -19.20 -2.61 -4.05
C THR A 152 -17.94 -3.29 -4.53
N TYR A 153 -16.89 -3.26 -3.70
CA TYR A 153 -15.56 -3.57 -4.20
C TYR A 153 -15.14 -5.01 -3.90
N GLY A 154 -14.57 -5.70 -4.89
CA GLY A 154 -14.00 -7.04 -4.71
C GLY A 154 -15.04 -8.16 -4.67
N GLU A 155 -16.17 -7.98 -5.35
CA GLU A 155 -17.18 -9.00 -5.52
C GLU A 155 -16.68 -10.14 -6.41
N LEU A 156 -17.32 -11.31 -6.34
CA LEU A 156 -17.05 -12.40 -7.28
C LEU A 156 -17.26 -11.98 -8.74
N SER A 157 -18.19 -11.05 -8.99
CA SER A 157 -18.43 -10.48 -10.32
C SER A 157 -17.35 -9.52 -10.80
N ASP A 158 -16.51 -9.01 -9.90
CA ASP A 158 -15.39 -8.14 -10.27
C ASP A 158 -14.18 -8.92 -10.79
N ASN A 159 -14.15 -10.23 -10.52
CA ASN A 159 -13.11 -11.15 -10.99
C ASN A 159 -11.69 -10.65 -10.63
N VAL A 160 -11.56 -10.03 -9.46
CA VAL A 160 -10.27 -9.72 -8.81
C VAL A 160 -9.63 -11.01 -8.33
N ASP A 161 -8.32 -11.14 -8.48
CA ASP A 161 -7.61 -12.37 -8.11
C ASP A 161 -7.15 -12.39 -6.65
N MET A 162 -7.21 -11.22 -5.97
CA MET A 162 -6.81 -11.02 -4.58
C MET A 162 -5.31 -11.25 -4.34
N TYR A 163 -4.49 -11.02 -5.37
CA TYR A 163 -3.04 -11.20 -5.31
C TYR A 163 -2.32 -9.86 -5.11
N SER A 164 -1.43 -9.79 -4.13
CA SER A 164 -0.69 -8.55 -3.84
C SER A 164 0.50 -8.37 -4.79
N ASP A 165 0.53 -7.27 -5.53
CA ASP A 165 1.67 -6.80 -6.31
C ASP A 165 2.70 -6.05 -5.47
N VAL A 166 2.26 -5.40 -4.39
CA VAL A 166 3.11 -4.67 -3.43
C VAL A 166 2.80 -5.07 -1.99
N TYR A 167 3.81 -5.00 -1.11
CA TYR A 167 3.65 -5.27 0.31
C TYR A 167 3.05 -4.05 1.01
N VAL A 168 1.81 -4.17 1.46
CA VAL A 168 1.12 -3.12 2.23
C VAL A 168 1.17 -3.44 3.73
N GLY A 169 1.59 -2.44 4.51
CA GLY A 169 1.43 -2.43 5.97
C GLY A 169 0.73 -1.16 6.42
N ARG A 170 0.15 -1.18 7.63
CA ARG A 170 -0.50 -0.01 8.23
C ARG A 170 0.07 0.31 9.60
N ALA A 171 0.45 1.56 9.80
CA ALA A 171 0.66 2.14 11.12
C ALA A 171 -0.64 2.84 11.55
N SER A 172 -1.49 2.14 12.32
CA SER A 172 -2.78 2.67 12.78
C SER A 172 -2.60 3.73 13.86
N VAL A 173 -2.25 4.95 13.43
CA VAL A 173 -2.02 6.12 14.27
C VAL A 173 -2.92 7.27 13.82
N TYR A 174 -3.38 8.09 14.75
CA TYR A 174 -4.25 9.23 14.42
C TYR A 174 -3.79 10.55 15.04
N ASN A 175 -2.59 10.57 15.63
CA ASN A 175 -1.94 11.78 16.11
C ASN A 175 -0.42 11.60 16.16
N VAL A 176 0.29 12.72 16.28
CA VAL A 176 1.77 12.79 16.33
C VAL A 176 2.37 11.92 17.44
N SER A 177 1.76 11.92 18.64
CA SER A 177 2.28 11.14 19.78
C SER A 177 2.22 9.63 19.53
N MET A 178 1.13 9.15 18.94
CA MET A 178 1.00 7.74 18.55
C MET A 178 2.00 7.36 17.45
N ALA A 179 2.20 8.23 16.46
CA ALA A 179 3.20 8.02 15.44
C ALA A 179 4.62 7.97 16.02
N GLN A 180 4.94 8.86 16.97
CA GLN A 180 6.23 8.87 17.66
C GLN A 180 6.46 7.55 18.41
N ASN A 181 5.45 7.04 19.11
CA ASN A 181 5.52 5.77 19.80
C ASN A 181 5.70 4.58 18.83
N PHE A 182 5.01 4.61 17.69
CA PHE A 182 5.17 3.59 16.65
C PHE A 182 6.59 3.59 16.09
N ILE A 183 7.08 4.76 15.64
CA ILE A 183 8.41 4.93 15.07
C ILE A 183 9.51 4.61 16.09
N TYR A 184 9.36 5.03 17.34
CA TYR A 184 10.31 4.71 18.40
C TYR A 184 10.49 3.20 18.56
N LYS A 185 9.39 2.43 18.58
CA LYS A 185 9.44 0.96 18.69
C LYS A 185 10.10 0.33 17.46
N VAL A 186 9.71 0.75 16.26
CA VAL A 186 10.29 0.26 14.99
C VAL A 186 11.80 0.51 14.96
N LEU A 187 12.25 1.73 15.23
CA LEU A 187 13.66 2.09 15.21
C LEU A 187 14.45 1.41 16.33
N THR A 188 13.87 1.26 17.52
CA THR A 188 14.50 0.51 18.61
C THR A 188 14.75 -0.93 18.18
N TYR A 189 13.74 -1.59 17.63
CA TYR A 189 13.85 -2.98 17.19
C TYR A 189 14.85 -3.14 16.04
N GLU A 190 14.86 -2.23 15.07
CA GLU A 190 15.75 -2.34 13.90
C GLU A 190 17.20 -1.88 14.17
N LYS A 191 17.46 -1.02 15.17
CA LYS A 191 18.80 -0.51 15.48
C LYS A 191 19.47 -1.23 16.64
N ASN A 192 18.74 -1.46 17.72
CA ASN A 192 19.27 -2.03 18.95
C ASN A 192 18.16 -2.74 19.75
N PRO A 193 17.70 -3.91 19.29
CA PRO A 193 16.62 -4.62 19.94
C PRO A 193 17.07 -5.12 21.33
N PRO A 194 16.21 -5.01 22.37
CA PRO A 194 16.46 -5.68 23.64
C PRO A 194 16.63 -7.19 23.45
N THR A 195 17.63 -7.76 24.12
CA THR A 195 18.05 -9.16 23.90
C THR A 195 17.35 -10.17 24.80
N ASP A 196 16.62 -9.70 25.80
CA ASP A 196 15.93 -10.50 26.81
C ASP A 196 14.75 -11.31 26.23
N TYR A 197 14.05 -10.77 25.24
CA TYR A 197 12.88 -11.41 24.63
C TYR A 197 13.08 -11.89 23.19
N ILE A 198 14.16 -11.52 22.49
CA ILE A 198 14.31 -11.84 21.05
C ILE A 198 14.38 -13.34 20.72
N LYS A 199 14.64 -14.19 21.73
CA LYS A 199 14.66 -15.66 21.60
C LYS A 199 13.46 -16.37 22.25
N ARG A 200 12.42 -15.62 22.63
CA ARG A 200 11.23 -16.16 23.30
C ARG A 200 10.01 -15.96 22.40
N LEU A 201 9.23 -17.02 22.23
CA LEU A 201 7.92 -17.03 21.58
C LEU A 201 6.88 -17.35 22.66
N MET A 202 5.71 -16.72 22.57
CA MET A 202 4.57 -16.97 23.45
C MET A 202 3.51 -17.79 22.72
#